data_AF-A0A0K4W1F8-F1
#
_entry.id   AF-A0A0K4W1F8-F1
#
_cell.length_a   1.000
_cell.length_b   1.000
_cell.length_c   1.000
_cell.angle_alpha   90.00
_cell.angle_beta   90.00
_cell.angle_gamma   90.00
#
_symmetry.space_group_name_H-M   'P 1'
#
loop_
_entity.id
_entity.type
_entity.pdbx_description
1 polymer ?
#
loop_
_entity_poly.entity_id
_entity_poly.type
_entity_poly.pdbx_seq_one_letter_code
_entity_poly.pdbx_strand_id
1 'polypeptide(L)'
;MPSIKFIKKSYATLILVSFLSACTSGQSLIKNDGNQAYNESNAIIDARKFFTEHPEYLTSPVLEKELFNEFAKVTTVPAYKEMSMYQLLLISQDHISR
;
A
#
# COMPACT_ATOMS: atom_id res chain seq x y z
N MET A 1 39.36 -27.41 -40.43
CA MET A 1 39.55 -28.24 -39.21
C MET A 1 40.87 -27.80 -38.57
N PRO A 2 41.03 -27.61 -37.24
CA PRO A 2 40.19 -27.91 -36.08
C PRO A 2 39.68 -26.61 -35.38
N SER A 3 38.70 -26.61 -34.47
CA SER A 3 38.96 -26.85 -33.05
C SER A 3 37.66 -26.99 -32.26
N ILE A 4 37.45 -28.22 -31.78
CA ILE A 4 36.41 -28.77 -30.91
C ILE A 4 36.51 -28.20 -29.46
N LYS A 5 36.94 -26.95 -29.30
CA LYS A 5 37.12 -26.32 -27.97
C LYS A 5 36.03 -25.32 -27.59
N PHE A 6 35.21 -24.86 -28.55
CA PHE A 6 34.17 -23.86 -28.25
C PHE A 6 32.86 -24.43 -27.70
N ILE A 7 32.62 -25.74 -27.88
CA ILE A 7 31.33 -26.36 -27.53
C ILE A 7 31.25 -26.72 -26.02
N LYS A 8 32.39 -26.79 -25.32
CA LYS A 8 32.41 -27.11 -23.87
C LYS A 8 32.00 -25.95 -22.97
N LYS A 9 32.06 -24.69 -23.44
CA LYS A 9 31.78 -23.51 -22.59
C LYS A 9 30.30 -23.13 -22.56
N SER A 10 29.51 -23.61 -23.53
CA SER A 10 28.09 -23.28 -23.69
C SER A 10 27.14 -24.24 -22.95
N TYR A 11 27.60 -25.43 -22.56
CA TYR A 11 26.77 -26.41 -21.84
C TYR A 11 26.73 -26.21 -20.33
N ALA A 12 27.69 -25.49 -19.74
CA ALA A 12 27.74 -25.24 -18.30
C ALA A 12 26.70 -24.20 -17.83
N THR A 13 26.21 -23.34 -18.74
CA THR A 13 25.24 -22.28 -18.44
C THR A 13 23.78 -22.73 -18.62
N LEU A 14 23.52 -23.89 -19.23
CA LEU A 14 22.16 -24.35 -19.53
C LEU A 14 21.58 -25.32 -18.48
N ILE A 15 22.35 -25.73 -17.48
CA ILE A 15 21.91 -26.67 -16.41
C ILE A 15 21.84 -25.96 -15.04
N LEU A 16 21.41 -24.70 -15.00
CA LEU A 16 21.22 -23.97 -13.74
C LEU A 16 19.88 -23.22 -13.64
N VAL A 17 19.01 -23.31 -14.65
CA VAL A 17 17.71 -22.61 -14.70
C VAL A 17 16.52 -23.56 -14.48
N SER A 18 16.77 -24.81 -14.06
CA SER A 18 15.69 -25.81 -13.88
C SER A 18 15.40 -26.19 -12.42
N PHE A 19 15.96 -25.49 -11.43
CA PHE A 19 15.85 -25.89 -10.02
C PHE A 19 15.56 -24.74 -9.04
N LEU A 20 14.77 -23.74 -9.43
CA LEU A 20 13.95 -22.99 -8.46
C LEU A 20 12.52 -23.55 -8.45
N SER A 21 12.40 -24.69 -7.78
CA SER A 21 11.16 -25.10 -7.12
C SER A 21 10.84 -24.11 -6.01
N ALA A 22 9.68 -23.45 -6.06
CA ALA A 22 9.00 -22.98 -4.86
C ALA A 22 7.49 -22.85 -5.11
N CYS A 23 6.79 -23.89 -4.68
CA CYS A 23 5.52 -23.80 -3.97
C CYS A 23 4.41 -22.94 -4.59
N THR A 24 3.66 -23.49 -5.56
CA THR A 24 2.22 -23.20 -5.62
C THR A 24 1.54 -24.09 -4.57
N SER A 25 1.79 -23.73 -3.30
CA SER A 25 0.90 -24.13 -2.21
C SER A 25 -0.35 -23.28 -2.38
N GLY A 26 -1.50 -23.94 -2.53
CA GLY A 26 -2.77 -23.28 -2.73
C GLY A 26 -2.99 -22.15 -1.74
N GLN A 27 -3.03 -20.93 -2.26
CA GLN A 27 -3.81 -19.86 -1.67
C GLN A 27 -4.86 -19.52 -2.70
N SER A 28 -6.09 -19.88 -2.37
CA SER A 28 -7.27 -19.37 -3.03
C SER A 28 -7.18 -17.85 -3.05
N LEU A 29 -6.74 -17.28 -4.17
CA LEU A 29 -6.96 -15.87 -4.50
C LEU A 29 -8.44 -15.73 -4.84
N ILE A 30 -9.31 -15.88 -3.84
CA ILE A 30 -10.61 -15.22 -3.88
C ILE A 30 -10.28 -13.75 -3.64
N LYS A 31 -9.95 -13.09 -4.74
CA LYS A 31 -9.92 -11.64 -4.79
C LYS A 31 -11.31 -11.16 -4.43
N ASN A 32 -11.43 -10.57 -3.25
CA ASN A 32 -12.57 -9.78 -2.85
C ASN A 32 -12.47 -8.39 -3.51
N ASP A 33 -12.25 -8.34 -4.83
CA ASP A 33 -12.00 -7.10 -5.59
C ASP A 33 -13.18 -6.11 -5.42
N GLY A 34 -14.40 -6.61 -5.27
CA GLY A 34 -15.59 -5.79 -5.03
C GLY A 34 -15.63 -5.12 -3.65
N ASN A 35 -15.20 -5.82 -2.60
CA ASN A 35 -15.20 -5.27 -1.24
C ASN A 35 -14.05 -4.27 -1.03
N GLN A 36 -12.91 -4.51 -1.66
CA GLN A 36 -11.77 -3.58 -1.60
C GLN A 36 -12.10 -2.27 -2.34
N ALA A 37 -12.65 -2.34 -3.55
CA ALA A 37 -13.06 -1.16 -4.30
C ALA A 37 -14.19 -0.37 -3.61
N TYR A 38 -15.13 -1.07 -2.96
CA TYR A 38 -16.19 -0.44 -2.16
C TYR A 38 -15.64 0.30 -0.93
N ASN A 39 -14.71 -0.34 -0.19
CA ASN A 39 -14.07 0.28 0.98
C ASN A 39 -13.21 1.49 0.59
N GLU A 40 -12.51 1.41 -0.54
CA GLU A 40 -11.76 2.54 -1.11
C GLU A 40 -12.69 3.68 -1.50
N SER A 41 -13.84 3.37 -2.12
CA SER A 41 -14.86 4.37 -2.47
C SER A 41 -15.39 5.10 -1.24
N ASN A 42 -15.67 4.37 -0.15
CA ASN A 42 -16.12 4.95 1.11
C ASN A 42 -15.03 5.83 1.76
N ALA A 43 -13.77 5.39 1.74
CA ALA A 43 -12.66 6.18 2.27
C ALA A 43 -12.49 7.52 1.52
N ILE A 44 -12.70 7.52 0.19
CA ILE A 44 -12.67 8.74 -0.62
C ILE A 44 -13.83 9.67 -0.27
N ILE A 45 -15.04 9.14 -0.08
CA ILE A 45 -16.22 9.94 0.31
C ILE A 45 -15.99 10.59 1.67
N ASP A 46 -15.50 9.82 2.64
CA ASP A 46 -15.16 10.27 3.98
C ASP A 46 -14.09 11.37 3.97
N ALA A 47 -12.99 11.18 3.22
CA ALA A 47 -11.93 12.17 3.08
C ALA A 47 -12.46 13.47 2.44
N ARG A 48 -13.27 13.36 1.38
CA ARG A 48 -13.89 14.52 0.74
C ARG A 48 -14.80 15.29 1.69
N LYS A 49 -15.58 14.58 2.52
CA LYS A 49 -16.42 15.20 3.54
C LYS A 49 -15.56 16.01 4.51
N PHE A 50 -14.51 15.39 5.06
CA PHE A 50 -13.59 16.06 5.97
C PHE A 50 -12.98 17.33 5.36
N PHE A 51 -12.43 17.25 4.14
CA PHE A 51 -11.82 18.41 3.49
C PHE A 51 -12.81 19.48 3.03
N THR A 52 -14.10 19.13 2.90
CA THR A 52 -15.17 20.11 2.66
C THR A 52 -15.48 20.89 3.95
N GLU A 53 -15.44 20.23 5.11
CA GLU A 53 -15.64 20.84 6.43
C GLU A 53 -14.41 21.63 6.91
N HIS A 54 -13.21 21.21 6.48
CA HIS A 54 -11.91 21.80 6.85
C HIS A 54 -11.08 22.20 5.62
N PRO A 55 -11.51 23.22 4.85
CA PRO A 55 -10.85 23.64 3.61
C PRO A 55 -9.44 24.25 3.84
N GLU A 56 -9.09 24.62 5.07
CA GLU A 56 -7.76 25.10 5.46
C GLU A 56 -6.65 24.09 5.14
N TYR A 57 -6.94 22.79 5.23
CA TYR A 57 -5.98 21.72 4.89
C TYR A 57 -5.77 21.54 3.38
N LEU A 58 -6.67 22.05 2.53
CA LEU A 58 -6.48 22.04 1.08
C LEU A 58 -5.72 23.27 0.56
N THR A 59 -5.71 24.35 1.35
CA THR A 59 -5.16 25.64 0.94
C THR A 59 -3.83 25.97 1.60
N SER A 60 -3.49 25.29 2.70
CA SER A 60 -2.22 25.44 3.41
C SER A 60 -1.39 24.16 3.35
N PRO A 61 -0.30 24.13 2.56
CA PRO A 61 0.60 22.97 2.49
C PRO A 61 1.25 22.63 3.83
N VAL A 62 1.38 23.62 4.74
CA VAL A 62 1.89 23.41 6.08
C VAL A 62 0.90 22.60 6.91
N LEU A 63 -0.38 23.00 6.91
CA LEU A 63 -1.43 22.29 7.64
C LEU A 63 -1.69 20.90 7.02
N GLU A 64 -1.69 20.79 5.69
CA GLU A 64 -1.83 19.52 4.98
C GLU A 64 -0.75 18.52 5.43
N LYS A 65 0.51 18.97 5.44
CA LYS A 65 1.65 18.14 5.85
C LYS A 65 1.55 17.74 7.32
N GLU A 66 1.14 18.66 8.18
CA GLU A 66 0.97 18.39 9.61
C GLU A 66 -0.13 17.34 9.85
N LEU A 67 -1.28 17.51 9.20
CA LEU A 67 -2.38 16.54 9.21
C LEU A 67 -1.95 15.17 8.71
N PHE A 68 -1.24 15.11 7.58
CA PHE A 68 -0.74 13.86 7.02
C PHE A 68 0.22 13.14 7.97
N ASN A 69 1.15 13.88 8.58
CA ASN A 69 2.11 13.30 9.51
C ASN A 69 1.42 12.72 10.76
N GLU A 70 0.40 13.41 11.27
CA GLU A 70 -0.34 12.93 12.43
C GLU A 70 -1.25 11.76 12.07
N PHE A 71 -1.91 11.81 10.91
CA PHE A 71 -2.69 10.70 10.35
C PHE A 71 -1.84 9.43 10.19
N ALA A 72 -0.61 9.56 9.69
CA ALA A 72 0.33 8.45 9.59
C ALA A 72 0.65 7.81 10.96
N LYS A 73 0.64 8.58 12.06
CA LYS A 73 0.80 8.02 13.41
C LYS A 73 -0.50 7.37 13.90
N VAL A 74 -1.63 8.06 13.76
CA VAL A 74 -2.96 7.60 14.21
C VAL A 74 -3.31 6.25 13.59
N THR A 75 -3.03 6.06 12.30
CA THR A 75 -3.29 4.79 11.59
C THR A 75 -2.45 3.60 12.08
N THR A 76 -1.38 3.83 12.85
CA THR A 76 -0.59 2.75 13.48
C THR A 76 -1.17 2.29 14.81
N VAL A 77 -2.11 3.02 15.40
CA VAL A 77 -2.70 2.71 16.71
C VAL A 77 -3.69 1.55 16.56
N PRO A 78 -3.48 0.39 17.22
CA PRO A 78 -4.33 -0.78 17.03
C PRO A 78 -5.81 -0.56 17.37
N ALA A 79 -6.10 0.33 18.33
CA ALA A 79 -7.46 0.67 18.73
C ALA A 79 -8.27 1.38 17.62
N TYR A 80 -7.60 1.94 16.61
CA TYR A 80 -8.24 2.72 15.54
C TYR A 80 -8.32 1.96 14.22
N LYS A 81 -7.90 0.69 14.19
CA LYS A 81 -7.78 -0.11 12.95
C LYS A 81 -9.09 -0.23 12.16
N GLU A 82 -10.22 -0.28 12.87
CA GLU A 82 -11.56 -0.45 12.27
C GLU A 82 -12.32 0.88 12.16
N MET A 83 -11.67 2.02 12.45
CA MET A 83 -12.30 3.34 12.31
C MET A 83 -12.37 3.79 10.86
N SER A 84 -13.38 4.60 10.54
CA SER A 84 -13.55 5.16 9.20
C SER A 84 -12.47 6.21 8.90
N MET A 85 -12.23 6.48 7.61
CA MET A 85 -11.28 7.52 7.18
C MET A 85 -11.63 8.88 7.81
N TYR A 86 -12.91 9.23 7.88
CA TYR A 86 -13.38 10.47 8.50
C TYR A 86 -13.03 10.55 9.99
N GLN A 87 -13.23 9.45 10.73
CA GLN A 87 -12.88 9.39 12.16
C GLN A 87 -11.37 9.51 12.39
N LEU A 88 -10.56 8.84 11.56
CA LEU A 88 -9.10 8.92 11.64
C LEU A 88 -8.59 10.34 11.36
N LEU A 89 -9.19 11.04 10.39
CA LEU A 89 -8.87 12.44 10.09
C LEU A 89 -9.26 13.38 11.24
N LEU A 90 -10.44 13.19 11.84
CA LEU A 90 -10.88 13.96 13.01
C LEU A 90 -9.94 13.78 14.22
N ILE A 91 -9.53 12.55 14.52
CA ILE A 91 -8.57 12.28 15.61
C ILE A 91 -7.23 12.96 15.33
N SER A 92 -6.77 12.91 14.08
CA SER A 92 -5.51 13.54 13.67
C SER A 92 -5.56 15.06 13.85
N GLN A 93 -6.67 15.70 13.48
CA GLN A 93 -6.90 17.13 13.70
C GLN A 93 -6.97 17.50 15.19
N ASP A 94 -7.66 16.69 16.00
CA ASP A 94 -7.75 16.89 17.45
C ASP A 94 -6.37 16.83 18.12
N HIS A 95 -5.48 15.93 17.67
CA HIS A 95 -4.11 15.87 18.15
C HIS A 95 -3.27 17.10 17.82
N ILE A 96 -3.49 17.70 16.64
CA ILE A 96 -2.77 18.92 16.20
C ILE A 96 -3.26 20.16 16.95
N SER A 97 -4.54 20.19 17.31
CA SER A 97 -5.19 21.36 17.92
C SER A 97 -4.97 21.47 19.44
N ARG A 98 -4.25 20.53 20.06
CA ARG A 98 -3.95 20.46 21.49
C ARG A 98 -2.56 21.01 21.80
#